data_AF-A0A7C4NJZ7-F1
#
_entry.id   AF-A0A7C4NJZ7-F1
#
_cell.length_a   1.000
_cell.length_b   1.000
_cell.length_c   1.000
_cell.angle_alpha   90.00
_cell.angle_beta   90.00
_cell.angle_gamma   90.00
#
_symmetry.space_group_name_H-M   'P 1'
#
loop_
_entity.id
_entity.type
_entity.pdbx_description
1 polymer ?
#
loop_
_entity_poly.entity_id
_entity_poly.type
_entity_poly.pdbx_seq_one_letter_code
_entity_poly.pdbx_strand_id
1 'polypeptide(L)'
;MHKCVSYSLSGSRNFEEEYSWSLALYIELNLGEDKEVIVCSHPIYTIISDPLDLVKRIYSVEGSELEYVLEISKLLDDLTVDWRKEFEIVIRRYFVAISIYL
;
A
#
# COMPACT_ATOMS: atom_id res chain seq x y z
N MET A 1 -7.44 -2.20 14.74
CA MET A 1 -7.99 -2.69 13.47
C MET A 1 -7.79 -1.62 12.43
N HIS A 2 -7.10 -1.96 11.36
CA HIS A 2 -6.83 -1.10 10.21
C HIS A 2 -7.93 -1.31 9.18
N LYS A 3 -8.25 -0.24 8.46
CA LYS A 3 -9.21 -0.30 7.35
C LYS A 3 -8.45 -0.58 6.08
N CYS A 4 -8.78 -1.70 5.45
CA CYS A 4 -8.11 -2.21 4.27
C CYS A 4 -9.00 -2.12 3.04
N VAL A 5 -8.38 -1.81 1.91
CA VAL A 5 -8.96 -1.91 0.59
C VAL A 5 -8.05 -2.79 -0.25
N SER A 6 -8.60 -3.81 -0.89
CA SER A 6 -7.87 -4.49 -1.97
C SER A 6 -8.49 -4.25 -3.33
N TYR A 7 -7.65 -4.30 -4.36
CA TYR A 7 -8.02 -4.13 -5.76
C TYR A 7 -7.30 -5.19 -6.61
N SER A 8 -8.08 -5.95 -7.35
CA SER A 8 -7.60 -6.97 -8.31
C SER A 8 -8.48 -6.99 -9.55
N LEU A 9 -8.23 -7.92 -10.47
CA LEU A 9 -9.08 -8.15 -11.65
C LEU A 9 -10.54 -8.46 -11.29
N SER A 10 -10.78 -9.05 -10.11
CA SER A 10 -12.13 -9.35 -9.62
C SER A 10 -12.87 -8.13 -9.04
N GLY A 11 -12.21 -6.98 -8.95
CA GLY A 11 -12.76 -5.73 -8.42
C GLY A 11 -12.14 -5.31 -7.08
N SER A 12 -12.83 -4.42 -6.39
CA SER A 12 -12.40 -3.89 -5.10
C SER A 12 -13.18 -4.51 -3.94
N ARG A 13 -12.50 -4.80 -2.83
CA ARG A 13 -13.14 -5.17 -1.55
C ARG A 13 -12.61 -4.32 -0.41
N ASN A 14 -13.48 -4.03 0.55
CA ASN A 14 -13.11 -3.40 1.83
C ASN A 14 -13.15 -4.46 2.93
N PHE A 15 -12.19 -4.44 3.85
CA PHE A 15 -12.12 -5.33 5.00
C PHE A 15 -11.32 -4.68 6.14
N GLU A 16 -11.23 -5.37 7.26
CA GLU A 16 -10.45 -4.93 8.42
C GLU A 16 -9.43 -5.99 8.79
N GLU A 17 -8.27 -5.54 9.25
CA GLU A 17 -7.17 -6.43 9.66
C GLU A 17 -6.46 -5.87 10.89
N GLU A 18 -5.87 -6.77 11.67
CA GLU A 18 -5.18 -6.41 12.91
C GLU A 18 -3.67 -6.29 12.67
N TYR A 19 -3.17 -5.06 12.71
CA TYR A 19 -1.74 -4.77 12.71
C TYR A 19 -1.33 -4.07 14.01
N SER A 20 -0.01 -3.96 14.22
CA SER A 20 0.55 -3.13 15.29
C SER A 20 -0.05 -1.73 15.27
N TRP A 21 -0.31 -1.17 16.45
CA TRP A 21 -0.77 0.21 16.61
C TRP A 21 0.22 1.26 16.08
N SER A 22 1.51 0.92 16.03
CA SER A 22 2.53 1.79 15.44
C SER A 22 2.46 1.85 13.91
N LEU A 23 1.77 0.90 13.26
CA LEU A 23 1.65 0.88 11.81
C LEU A 23 0.61 1.91 11.38
N ALA A 24 1.02 2.93 10.66
CA ALA A 24 0.14 3.97 10.16
C ALA A 24 -0.45 3.59 8.79
N LEU A 25 0.37 2.99 7.92
CA LEU A 25 -0.01 2.57 6.58
C LEU A 25 0.74 1.29 6.19
N TYR A 26 0.03 0.37 5.55
CA TYR A 26 0.58 -0.82 4.92
C TYR A 26 0.11 -0.88 3.47
N ILE A 27 1.04 -1.18 2.56
CA ILE A 27 0.78 -1.40 1.15
C ILE A 27 1.38 -2.74 0.77
N GLU A 28 0.58 -3.63 0.20
CA GLU A 28 1.01 -4.93 -0.29
C GLU A 28 0.65 -5.08 -1.76
N LEU A 29 1.57 -5.66 -2.52
CA LEU A 29 1.41 -5.98 -3.92
C LEU A 29 1.77 -7.43 -4.13
N ASN A 30 0.82 -8.21 -4.61
CA ASN A 30 1.06 -9.48 -5.25
C ASN A 30 1.12 -9.25 -6.77
N LEU A 31 2.25 -9.56 -7.39
CA LEU A 31 2.53 -9.35 -8.81
C LEU A 31 2.58 -10.67 -9.59
N GLY A 32 1.95 -11.72 -9.05
CA GLY A 32 1.80 -13.01 -9.72
C GLY A 32 0.82 -12.96 -10.90
N GLU A 33 0.29 -14.12 -11.29
CA GLU A 33 -0.70 -14.21 -12.39
C GLU A 33 -1.96 -13.37 -12.10
N ASP A 34 -2.41 -13.38 -10.84
CA ASP A 34 -3.51 -12.55 -10.36
C ASP A 34 -2.97 -11.39 -9.53
N LYS A 35 -2.61 -10.30 -10.21
CA LYS A 35 -2.16 -9.08 -9.53
C LYS A 35 -3.21 -8.61 -8.53
N GLU A 36 -2.81 -8.37 -7.29
CA GLU A 36 -3.64 -7.76 -6.23
C GLU A 36 -2.82 -6.68 -5.52
N VAL A 37 -3.46 -5.55 -5.26
CA VAL A 37 -2.90 -4.48 -4.42
C VAL A 37 -3.80 -4.33 -3.19
N ILE A 38 -3.20 -4.33 -2.01
CA ILE A 38 -3.87 -4.12 -0.73
C ILE A 38 -3.28 -2.87 -0.09
N VAL A 39 -4.14 -2.00 0.42
CA VAL A 39 -3.75 -0.83 1.23
C VAL A 39 -4.53 -0.87 2.53
N CYS A 40 -3.84 -0.91 3.66
CA CYS A 40 -4.42 -0.87 5.00
C CYS A 40 -3.97 0.38 5.73
N SER A 41 -4.92 1.15 6.24
CA SER A 41 -4.66 2.42 6.92
C SER A 41 -5.11 2.36 8.38
N HIS A 42 -4.34 3.00 9.25
CA HIS A 42 -4.72 3.15 10.65
C HIS A 42 -5.98 4.04 10.74
N PRO A 43 -6.98 3.67 11.55
CA PRO A 43 -8.28 4.37 11.58
C PRO A 43 -8.21 5.81 12.11
N ILE A 44 -7.13 6.16 12.82
CA ILE A 44 -6.91 7.49 13.43
C ILE A 44 -5.89 8.32 12.65
N TYR A 45 -4.84 7.68 12.14
CA TYR A 45 -3.73 8.36 11.48
C TYR A 45 -3.94 8.29 9.98
N THR A 46 -4.77 9.18 9.48
CA THR A 46 -5.14 9.23 8.07
C THR A 46 -3.99 9.80 7.24
N ILE A 47 -3.08 8.93 6.79
CA ILE A 47 -2.01 9.27 5.84
C ILE A 47 -2.57 9.46 4.43
N ILE A 48 -3.63 8.73 4.08
CA ILE A 48 -4.24 8.73 2.75
C ILE A 48 -5.72 9.07 2.87
N SER A 49 -6.17 10.06 2.12
CA SER A 49 -7.57 10.47 2.09
C SER A 49 -8.47 9.53 1.28
N ASP A 50 -7.95 8.92 0.21
CA ASP A 50 -8.65 7.96 -0.64
C ASP A 50 -7.80 6.71 -0.92
N PRO A 51 -7.90 5.67 -0.08
CA PRO A 51 -7.19 4.42 -0.30
C PRO A 51 -7.57 3.71 -1.60
N LEU A 52 -8.80 3.90 -2.13
CA LEU A 52 -9.25 3.27 -3.37
C LEU A 52 -8.58 3.91 -4.59
N ASP A 53 -8.41 5.23 -4.59
CA ASP A 53 -7.62 5.91 -5.63
C ASP A 53 -6.16 5.42 -5.62
N LEU A 54 -5.56 5.32 -4.43
CA LEU A 54 -4.18 4.85 -4.28
C LEU A 54 -4.00 3.43 -4.85
N VAL A 55 -4.83 2.46 -4.43
CA VAL A 55 -4.71 1.08 -4.95
C VAL A 55 -4.88 1.02 -6.45
N LYS A 56 -5.76 1.84 -7.05
CA LYS A 56 -5.94 1.90 -8.52
C LYS A 56 -4.73 2.48 -9.23
N ARG A 57 -4.14 3.56 -8.71
CA ARG A 57 -2.90 4.15 -9.26
C ARG A 57 -1.76 3.14 -9.21
N ILE A 58 -1.56 2.48 -8.08
CA ILE A 58 -0.57 1.39 -7.93
C ILE A 58 -0.88 0.23 -8.91
N TYR A 59 -2.15 -0.14 -9.04
CA TYR A 59 -2.56 -1.21 -9.96
C TYR A 59 -2.30 -0.86 -11.43
N SER A 60 -2.32 0.42 -11.81
CA SER A 60 -2.01 0.85 -13.17
C SER A 60 -0.52 0.87 -13.51
N VAL A 61 0.36 0.75 -12.51
CA VAL A 61 1.80 0.64 -12.74
C VAL A 61 2.11 -0.71 -13.39
N GLU A 62 2.95 -0.68 -14.42
CA GLU A 62 3.57 -1.86 -15.03
C GLU A 62 5.07 -1.81 -14.78
N GLY A 63 5.67 -2.95 -14.47
CA GLY A 63 7.10 -3.03 -14.20
C GLY A 63 7.49 -4.16 -13.27
N SER A 64 8.78 -4.18 -12.94
CA SER A 64 9.42 -4.98 -11.91
C SER A 64 9.08 -4.50 -10.50
N GLU A 65 9.37 -5.33 -9.50
CA GLU A 65 9.16 -5.02 -8.08
C GLU A 65 9.80 -3.69 -7.66
N LEU A 66 10.97 -3.37 -8.20
CA LEU A 66 11.67 -2.11 -7.91
C LEU A 66 10.95 -0.90 -8.52
N GLU A 67 10.39 -1.04 -9.72
CA GLU A 67 9.63 0.04 -10.36
C GLU A 67 8.35 0.34 -9.57
N TYR A 68 7.68 -0.68 -9.02
CA TYR A 68 6.58 -0.46 -8.08
C TYR A 68 7.00 0.31 -6.84
N VAL A 69 8.12 -0.07 -6.21
CA VAL A 69 8.61 0.64 -5.02
C VAL A 69 8.89 2.12 -5.34
N LEU A 70 9.49 2.41 -6.49
CA LEU A 70 9.76 3.78 -6.92
C LEU A 70 8.48 4.57 -7.19
N GLU A 71 7.52 4.00 -7.91
CA GLU A 71 6.24 4.67 -8.18
C GLU A 71 5.44 4.88 -6.90
N ILE A 72 5.34 3.88 -6.02
CA ILE A 72 4.66 4.03 -4.72
C ILE A 72 5.33 5.12 -3.88
N SER A 73 6.66 5.20 -3.90
CA SER A 73 7.38 6.26 -3.18
C SER A 73 7.00 7.65 -3.68
N LYS A 74 6.86 7.84 -5.00
CA LYS A 74 6.38 9.11 -5.58
C LYS A 74 4.93 9.41 -5.18
N LEU A 75 4.07 8.40 -5.19
CA LEU A 75 2.68 8.54 -4.75
C LEU A 75 2.61 8.96 -3.27
N LEU A 76 3.46 8.38 -2.42
CA LEU A 76 3.53 8.73 -1.01
C LEU A 76 4.07 10.14 -0.79
N ASP A 77 5.02 10.61 -1.61
CA ASP A 77 5.52 11.99 -1.56
C ASP A 77 4.44 13.03 -1.84
N ASP A 78 3.53 12.73 -2.76
CA ASP A 78 2.39 13.61 -3.06
C ASP A 78 1.37 13.65 -1.91
N LEU A 79 1.26 12.56 -1.13
CA LEU A 79 0.23 12.35 -0.12
C LEU A 79 0.68 12.76 1.29
N THR A 80 1.97 12.64 1.61
CA THR A 80 2.50 12.86 2.96
C THR A 80 3.97 13.28 2.93
N VAL A 81 4.29 14.35 3.65
CA VAL A 81 5.63 14.96 3.63
C VAL A 81 6.65 14.14 4.46
N ASP A 82 6.18 13.28 5.37
CA ASP A 82 7.00 12.73 6.46
C ASP A 82 7.02 11.20 6.56
N TRP A 83 6.47 10.47 5.60
CA TRP A 83 6.39 9.00 5.65
C TRP A 83 7.75 8.29 5.72
N ARG A 84 8.83 8.99 5.33
CA ARG A 84 10.20 8.46 5.33
C ARG A 84 10.86 8.38 6.71
N LYS A 85 10.19 8.83 7.78
CA LYS A 85 10.78 8.81 9.14
C LYS A 85 11.02 7.40 9.63
N GLU A 86 10.03 6.52 9.48
CA GLU A 86 10.13 5.13 9.90
C GLU A 86 9.29 4.25 8.94
N PHE A 87 9.98 3.49 8.09
CA PHE A 87 9.34 2.62 7.12
C PHE A 87 10.16 1.35 6.89
N GLU A 88 9.49 0.30 6.46
CA GLU A 88 10.09 -0.96 6.02
C GLU A 88 9.62 -1.27 4.61
N ILE A 89 10.52 -1.76 3.75
CA ILE A 89 10.19 -2.28 2.43
C ILE A 89 10.67 -3.72 2.35
N VAL A 90 9.75 -4.63 2.06
CA VAL A 90 10.04 -6.04 1.80
C VAL A 90 9.82 -6.31 0.33
N ILE A 91 10.88 -6.73 -0.36
CA ILE A 91 10.82 -7.14 -1.77
C ILE A 91 11.14 -8.63 -1.85
N ARG A 92 10.25 -9.39 -2.47
CA ARG A 92 10.42 -10.80 -2.83
C ARG A 92 9.94 -11.00 -4.25
N ARG A 93 10.23 -12.16 -4.82
CA ARG A 93 9.76 -12.51 -6.17
C ARG A 93 8.23 -12.39 -6.23
N TYR A 94 7.74 -11.53 -7.11
CA TYR A 94 6.32 -11.19 -7.30
C TYR A 94 5.63 -10.59 -6.08
N PHE A 95 6.37 -10.04 -5.13
CA PHE A 95 5.79 -9.50 -3.91
C PHE A 95 6.53 -8.25 -3.44
N VAL A 96 5.78 -7.21 -3.16
CA VAL A 96 6.28 -5.98 -2.55
C VAL A 96 5.37 -5.62 -1.39
N ALA A 97 5.96 -5.35 -0.23
CA ALA A 97 5.25 -4.75 0.89
C ALA A 97 5.98 -3.50 1.38
N ILE A 98 5.22 -2.47 1.73
CA ILE A 98 5.70 -1.22 2.31
C ILE A 98 4.91 -0.95 3.58
N SER A 99 5.61 -0.88 4.70
CA SER A 99 5.06 -0.56 6.02
C SER A 99 5.56 0.81 6.43
N ILE A 100 4.66 1.69 6.87
CA ILE A 100 4.99 3.04 7.36
C ILE A 100 4.49 3.14 8.79
N TYR A 101 5.38 3.54 9.68
CA TYR A 101 5.14 3.64 11.12
C TYR A 101 5.02 5.10 11.56
N LEU A 102 4.47 5.31 12.77
CA LEU A 102 4.28 6.61 13.41
C LEU A 102 5.56 7.16 14.04
#